data_AF-A0A944CN85-F1
#
_entry.id   AF-A0A944CN85-F1
#
_cell.length_a   1.000
_cell.length_b   1.000
_cell.length_c   1.000
_cell.angle_alpha   90.00
_cell.angle_beta   90.00
_cell.angle_gamma   90.00
#
_symmetry.space_group_name_H-M   'P 1'
#
loop_
_entity.id
_entity.type
_entity.pdbx_description
1 polymer ?
#
loop_
_entity_poly.entity_id
_entity_poly.type
_entity_poly.pdbx_seq_one_letter_code
_entity_poly.pdbx_strand_id
1 'polypeptide(L)'
;MQFHAQQAARSLILLGFSVLIYMLHFTGKIYLFINPKYLLLSQAAAFLFLLLFFIQITRVWTIKGAHDHDSCSHEGECCSHDDHHEHFHDHGTTPFSVKKLVSYSIIVLPLLTGFMLPAKVLDSSIADKKGAMLSIAGSSKSGQSSQATSETKEGAESQGTGDASQPPEENDYQAGQGTDITEGTETATGYENQMTDEEYNKKMKGLETGSTIIFNDSIYSSYYESISSNIDKFQGRKVSLYGFVYKEEGFAEDQLVVSRFLVTHCVADASIIGFLSEFPDAAAIDKDTWIKIEGVIETGSYMDTPIPLVKVSKWEITEEPEVPYLYPVTIKRE
;
A
#
# COMPACT_ATOMS: atom_id res chain seq x y z
N MET A 1 -45.97 14.20 -17.46
CA MET A 1 -44.56 14.09 -17.04
C MET A 1 -43.81 13.37 -18.14
N GLN A 2 -42.66 13.87 -18.59
CA GLN A 2 -41.78 13.14 -19.51
C GLN A 2 -40.65 12.50 -18.70
N PHE A 3 -40.38 11.21 -18.93
CA PHE A 3 -39.33 10.47 -18.24
C PHE A 3 -38.04 10.49 -19.05
N HIS A 4 -36.93 10.88 -18.40
CA HIS A 4 -35.63 10.95 -19.04
C HIS A 4 -34.71 9.81 -18.57
N ALA A 5 -34.67 8.72 -19.34
CA ALA A 5 -33.90 7.52 -18.99
C ALA A 5 -32.40 7.77 -18.77
N GLN A 6 -31.78 8.70 -19.52
CA GLN A 6 -30.36 9.05 -19.32
C GLN A 6 -30.12 9.74 -17.97
N GLN A 7 -31.05 10.61 -17.54
CA GLN A 7 -30.94 11.30 -16.25
C GLN A 7 -31.16 10.31 -15.09
N ALA A 8 -32.06 9.34 -15.27
CA ALA A 8 -32.27 8.24 -14.34
C ALA A 8 -31.01 7.37 -14.19
N ALA A 9 -30.37 6.97 -15.30
CA ALA A 9 -29.13 6.20 -15.26
C ALA A 9 -28.01 6.93 -14.52
N ARG A 10 -27.83 8.24 -14.75
CA ARG A 10 -26.86 9.07 -14.02
C ARG A 10 -27.17 9.13 -12.53
N SER A 11 -28.44 9.31 -12.15
CA SER A 11 -28.84 9.30 -10.74
C SER A 11 -28.53 7.96 -10.08
N LEU A 12 -28.78 6.83 -10.76
CA LEU A 12 -28.49 5.50 -10.23
C LEU A 12 -26.99 5.27 -10.03
N ILE A 13 -26.15 5.77 -10.94
CA ILE A 13 -24.69 5.70 -10.81
C ILE A 13 -24.20 6.51 -9.60
N LEU A 14 -24.67 7.74 -9.43
CA LEU A 14 -24.30 8.59 -8.28
C LEU A 14 -24.73 7.96 -6.95
N LEU A 15 -25.96 7.44 -6.88
CA LEU A 15 -26.44 6.71 -5.71
C LEU A 15 -25.58 5.47 -5.47
N GLY A 16 -25.25 4.72 -6.51
CA GLY A 16 -24.42 3.54 -6.42
C GLY A 16 -23.07 3.83 -5.79
N PHE A 17 -22.34 4.85 -6.26
CA PHE A 17 -21.05 5.23 -5.66
C PHE A 17 -21.19 5.71 -4.23
N SER A 18 -22.23 6.52 -3.94
CA SER A 18 -22.49 6.98 -2.58
C SER A 18 -22.73 5.81 -1.61
N VAL A 19 -23.60 4.86 -2.00
CA VAL A 19 -23.91 3.66 -1.22
C VAL A 19 -22.68 2.76 -1.09
N LEU A 20 -21.91 2.54 -2.16
CA LEU A 20 -20.71 1.72 -2.13
C LEU A 20 -19.69 2.28 -1.14
N ILE A 21 -19.36 3.56 -1.24
CA ILE A 21 -18.39 4.20 -0.35
C ILE A 21 -18.91 4.17 1.09
N TYR A 22 -20.18 4.52 1.31
CA TYR A 22 -20.79 4.45 2.65
C TYR A 22 -20.73 3.03 3.24
N MET A 23 -21.04 2.01 2.44
CA MET A 23 -20.94 0.61 2.86
C MET A 23 -19.51 0.21 3.24
N LEU A 24 -18.50 0.65 2.48
CA LEU A 24 -17.10 0.38 2.80
C LEU A 24 -16.66 1.05 4.12
N HIS A 25 -17.14 2.26 4.39
CA HIS A 25 -16.91 2.94 5.67
C HIS A 25 -17.61 2.22 6.83
N PHE A 26 -18.89 1.85 6.65
CA PHE A 26 -19.67 1.18 7.68
C PHE A 26 -19.11 -0.21 8.05
N THR A 27 -18.57 -0.93 7.07
CA THR A 27 -17.96 -2.26 7.28
C THR A 27 -16.51 -2.21 7.71
N GLY A 28 -15.88 -1.02 7.79
CA GLY A 28 -14.44 -0.88 8.04
C GLY A 28 -13.54 -1.31 6.88
N LYS A 29 -14.10 -1.92 5.81
CA LYS A 29 -13.33 -2.40 4.65
C LYS A 29 -12.67 -1.27 3.86
N ILE A 30 -13.04 -0.02 4.10
CA ILE A 30 -12.41 1.16 3.48
C ILE A 30 -10.90 1.21 3.72
N TYR A 31 -10.42 0.70 4.86
CA TYR A 31 -8.99 0.66 5.19
C TYR A 31 -8.19 -0.27 4.27
N LEU A 32 -8.86 -1.23 3.63
CA LEU A 32 -8.25 -2.09 2.62
C LEU A 32 -8.00 -1.38 1.28
N PHE A 33 -8.52 -0.16 1.11
CA PHE A 33 -8.42 0.58 -0.16
C PHE A 33 -7.66 1.89 -0.02
N ILE A 34 -7.78 2.60 1.11
CA ILE A 34 -7.19 3.93 1.28
C ILE A 34 -6.47 4.08 2.61
N ASN A 35 -5.49 4.99 2.66
CA ASN A 35 -4.86 5.37 3.91
C ASN A 35 -5.89 6.07 4.84
N PRO A 36 -5.95 5.70 6.13
CA PRO A 36 -6.83 6.27 7.17
C PRO A 36 -6.86 7.80 7.23
N LYS A 37 -5.76 8.46 6.86
CA LYS A 37 -5.67 9.92 6.75
C LYS A 37 -6.71 10.52 5.80
N TYR A 38 -7.17 9.77 4.80
CA TYR A 38 -8.11 10.23 3.77
C TYR A 38 -9.57 9.82 4.05
N LEU A 39 -9.88 9.27 5.22
CA LEU A 39 -11.25 8.86 5.56
C LEU A 39 -12.25 10.00 5.49
N LEU A 40 -11.90 11.17 6.06
CA LEU A 40 -12.78 12.34 6.05
C LEU A 40 -13.08 12.80 4.62
N LEU A 41 -12.07 12.81 3.75
CA LEU A 41 -12.22 13.16 2.34
C LEU A 41 -13.15 12.17 1.63
N SER A 42 -12.97 10.87 1.89
CA SER A 42 -13.81 9.81 1.32
C SER A 42 -15.27 9.88 1.80
N GLN A 43 -15.49 10.17 3.09
CA GLN A 43 -16.85 10.38 3.64
C GLN A 43 -17.51 11.64 3.05
N ALA A 44 -16.76 12.73 2.92
CA ALA A 44 -17.24 13.95 2.27
C ALA A 44 -17.62 13.68 0.80
N ALA A 45 -16.86 12.86 0.08
CA ALA A 45 -17.20 12.45 -1.28
C ALA A 45 -18.49 11.61 -1.33
N ALA A 46 -18.68 10.66 -0.40
CA ALA A 46 -19.92 9.89 -0.31
C ALA A 46 -21.15 10.78 -0.08
N PHE A 47 -21.02 11.79 0.80
CA PHE A 47 -22.05 12.78 1.06
C PHE A 47 -22.31 13.68 -0.15
N LEU A 48 -21.25 14.15 -0.82
CA LEU A 48 -21.36 14.94 -2.04
C LEU A 48 -22.11 14.19 -3.14
N PHE A 49 -21.77 12.91 -3.37
CA PHE A 49 -22.48 12.08 -4.35
C PHE A 49 -23.94 11.88 -3.98
N LEU A 50 -24.26 11.75 -2.68
CA LEU A 50 -25.63 11.67 -2.21
C LEU A 50 -26.41 12.97 -2.48
N LEU A 51 -25.79 14.12 -2.23
CA LEU A 51 -26.39 15.43 -2.52
C LEU A 51 -26.63 15.59 -4.03
N LEU A 52 -25.62 15.29 -4.85
CA LEU A 52 -25.74 15.34 -6.31
C LEU A 52 -26.81 14.38 -6.83
N PHE A 53 -26.98 13.21 -6.21
CA PHE A 53 -28.08 12.29 -6.52
C PHE A 53 -29.45 12.95 -6.33
N PHE A 54 -29.70 13.64 -5.21
CA PHE A 54 -30.97 14.33 -4.97
C PHE A 54 -31.20 15.50 -5.93
N ILE A 55 -30.15 16.21 -6.36
CA ILE A 55 -30.31 17.22 -7.41
C ILE A 55 -30.66 16.54 -8.74
N GLN A 56 -29.97 15.45 -9.08
CA GLN A 56 -30.13 14.74 -10.34
C GLN A 56 -31.48 14.03 -10.47
N ILE A 57 -32.06 13.51 -9.37
CA ILE A 57 -33.35 12.81 -9.38
C ILE A 57 -34.51 13.75 -9.72
N THR A 58 -34.43 15.03 -9.35
CA THR A 58 -35.46 16.02 -9.71
C THR A 58 -35.57 16.26 -11.22
N ARG A 59 -34.48 16.00 -11.96
CA ARG A 59 -34.42 16.15 -13.43
C ARG A 59 -34.91 14.91 -14.19
N VAL A 60 -35.28 13.83 -13.50
CA VAL A 60 -35.75 12.59 -14.13
C VAL A 60 -37.17 12.76 -14.69
N TRP A 61 -38.00 13.57 -14.01
CA TRP A 61 -39.36 13.87 -14.43
C TRP A 61 -39.52 15.36 -14.68
N THR A 62 -39.69 15.73 -15.96
CA THR A 62 -39.97 17.11 -16.33
C THR A 62 -41.49 17.31 -16.35
N ILE A 63 -41.99 18.24 -15.55
CA ILE A 63 -43.39 18.69 -15.59
C ILE A 63 -43.49 19.66 -16.77
N LYS A 64 -44.37 19.39 -17.74
CA LYS A 64 -44.73 20.36 -18.77
C LYS A 64 -45.50 21.50 -18.09
N GLY A 65 -44.78 22.52 -17.64
CA GLY A 65 -45.33 23.86 -17.42
C GLY A 65 -45.08 24.67 -18.69
N ALA A 66 -46.14 25.15 -19.32
CA ALA A 66 -46.02 26.19 -20.34
C ALA A 66 -45.44 27.46 -19.69
N HIS A 67 -44.40 28.04 -20.29
CA HIS A 67 -44.34 29.43 -20.74
C HIS A 67 -42.92 29.80 -21.23
N ASP A 68 -42.94 30.46 -22.39
CA ASP A 68 -41.98 31.32 -23.10
C ASP A 68 -40.59 31.59 -22.53
N HIS A 69 -39.59 31.65 -23.42
CA HIS A 69 -38.87 32.89 -23.69
C HIS A 69 -38.18 32.83 -25.07
N ASP A 70 -38.66 33.72 -25.93
CA ASP A 70 -37.95 34.61 -26.86
C ASP A 70 -36.96 34.05 -27.89
N SER A 71 -37.40 34.24 -29.13
CA SER A 71 -36.60 34.46 -30.33
C SER A 71 -35.40 35.38 -30.11
N CYS A 72 -34.21 34.92 -30.48
CA CYS A 72 -33.16 35.79 -31.00
C CYS A 72 -32.67 35.25 -32.34
N SER A 73 -33.13 35.90 -33.40
CA SER A 73 -32.56 35.88 -34.74
C SER A 73 -31.20 36.55 -34.73
N HIS A 74 -30.14 35.84 -35.14
CA HIS A 74 -28.94 36.48 -35.66
C HIS A 74 -28.54 35.83 -36.99
N GLU A 75 -28.91 36.50 -38.07
CA GLU A 75 -28.18 36.47 -39.33
C GLU A 75 -26.84 37.20 -39.12
N GLY A 76 -25.75 36.65 -39.64
CA GLY A 76 -24.53 37.41 -39.95
C GLY A 76 -23.28 37.13 -39.09
N GLU A 77 -22.22 36.80 -39.82
CA GLU A 77 -20.79 36.93 -39.50
C GLU A 77 -20.05 35.84 -38.67
N CYS A 78 -19.22 35.12 -39.43
CA CYS A 78 -18.12 34.29 -38.99
C CYS A 78 -16.94 35.15 -38.49
N CYS A 79 -16.25 34.70 -37.42
CA CYS A 79 -14.82 34.32 -37.40
C CYS A 79 -14.12 34.59 -36.05
N SER A 80 -13.28 33.60 -35.70
CA SER A 80 -12.20 33.54 -34.71
C SER A 80 -12.55 33.73 -33.24
N HIS A 81 -12.36 32.69 -32.42
CA HIS A 81 -11.52 32.75 -31.22
C HIS A 81 -11.14 31.33 -30.74
N ASP A 82 -9.83 31.10 -30.75
CA ASP A 82 -8.97 30.32 -29.85
C ASP A 82 -9.23 28.84 -29.51
N ASP A 83 -8.14 28.09 -29.67
CA ASP A 83 -7.86 26.72 -29.23
C ASP A 83 -8.11 26.52 -27.72
N HIS A 84 -9.37 26.28 -27.36
CA HIS A 84 -9.71 25.70 -26.08
C HIS A 84 -10.10 24.23 -26.27
N HIS A 85 -9.35 23.34 -25.62
CA HIS A 85 -9.72 21.94 -25.44
C HIS A 85 -11.14 21.85 -24.86
N GLU A 86 -12.14 21.67 -25.72
CA GLU A 86 -13.52 21.50 -25.29
C GLU A 86 -13.67 20.15 -24.56
N HIS A 87 -13.69 20.22 -23.23
CA HIS A 87 -14.36 19.21 -22.42
C HIS A 87 -15.87 19.30 -22.70
N PHE A 88 -16.31 18.68 -23.79
CA PHE A 88 -17.72 18.58 -24.15
C PHE A 88 -18.47 17.73 -23.11
N HIS A 89 -18.96 18.38 -22.07
CA HIS A 89 -19.85 17.78 -21.09
C HIS A 89 -21.28 17.77 -21.65
N ASP A 90 -21.65 16.71 -22.36
CA ASP A 90 -23.03 16.49 -22.81
C ASP A 90 -23.99 16.40 -21.61
N HIS A 91 -24.84 17.40 -21.45
CA HIS A 91 -25.84 17.49 -20.37
C HIS A 91 -27.04 16.53 -20.54
N GLY A 92 -27.01 15.60 -21.49
CA GLY A 92 -27.91 14.43 -21.54
C GLY A 92 -29.19 14.65 -22.32
N THR A 93 -29.14 15.50 -23.35
CA THR A 93 -30.25 15.78 -24.27
C THR A 93 -30.06 15.14 -25.66
N THR A 94 -28.87 14.63 -25.96
CA THR A 94 -28.56 14.05 -27.27
C THR A 94 -28.84 12.53 -27.33
N PRO A 95 -29.15 11.95 -28.51
CA PRO A 95 -29.49 10.54 -28.67
C PRO A 95 -28.37 9.59 -28.19
N PHE A 96 -28.75 8.34 -27.90
CA PHE A 96 -27.81 7.32 -27.44
C PHE A 96 -26.84 6.94 -28.57
N SER A 97 -25.54 6.87 -28.26
CA SER A 97 -24.47 6.59 -29.22
C SER A 97 -23.50 5.57 -28.63
N VAL A 98 -22.78 4.84 -29.48
CA VAL A 98 -21.73 3.87 -29.07
C VAL A 98 -20.69 4.53 -28.17
N LYS A 99 -20.31 5.79 -28.45
CA LYS A 99 -19.37 6.56 -27.60
C LYS A 99 -19.89 6.74 -26.16
N LYS A 100 -21.20 6.94 -26.00
CA LYS A 100 -21.84 7.04 -24.67
C LYS A 100 -21.84 5.69 -23.97
N LEU A 101 -22.14 4.61 -24.68
CA LEU A 101 -22.09 3.27 -24.11
C LEU A 101 -20.70 2.97 -23.53
N VAL A 102 -19.63 3.30 -24.27
CA VAL A 102 -18.25 3.16 -23.77
C VAL A 102 -18.01 4.03 -22.53
N SER A 103 -18.42 5.29 -22.56
CA SER A 103 -18.27 6.21 -21.41
C SER A 103 -18.99 5.73 -20.15
N TYR A 104 -20.26 5.29 -20.26
CA TYR A 104 -20.99 4.72 -19.13
C TYR A 104 -20.34 3.42 -18.65
N SER A 105 -19.82 2.58 -19.56
CA SER A 105 -19.17 1.32 -19.19
C SER A 105 -17.92 1.54 -18.33
N ILE A 106 -17.11 2.56 -18.65
CA ILE A 106 -15.91 2.92 -17.88
C ILE A 106 -16.26 3.29 -16.42
N ILE A 107 -17.41 3.91 -16.19
CA ILE A 107 -17.84 4.35 -14.85
C ILE A 107 -18.60 3.24 -14.10
N VAL A 108 -19.44 2.49 -14.81
CA VAL A 108 -20.25 1.42 -14.23
C VAL A 108 -19.40 0.21 -13.86
N LEU A 109 -18.31 -0.08 -14.58
CA LEU A 109 -17.46 -1.24 -14.30
C LEU A 109 -16.80 -1.18 -12.90
N PRO A 110 -16.13 -0.09 -12.49
CA PRO A 110 -15.62 0.07 -11.12
C PRO A 110 -16.70 -0.05 -10.05
N LEU A 111 -17.89 0.50 -10.33
CA LEU A 111 -19.02 0.44 -9.41
C LEU A 111 -19.51 -1.01 -9.23
N LEU A 112 -19.68 -1.72 -10.34
CA LEU A 112 -20.17 -3.10 -10.35
C LEU A 112 -19.15 -4.05 -9.72
N THR A 113 -17.87 -3.90 -10.04
CA THR A 113 -16.79 -4.67 -9.40
C THR A 113 -16.72 -4.40 -7.90
N GLY A 114 -16.92 -3.17 -7.45
CA GLY A 114 -16.96 -2.83 -6.01
C GLY A 114 -18.08 -3.53 -5.24
N PHE A 115 -19.23 -3.80 -5.86
CA PHE A 115 -20.32 -4.55 -5.22
C PHE A 115 -20.20 -6.07 -5.38
N MET A 116 -19.65 -6.54 -6.50
CA MET A 116 -19.62 -7.97 -6.81
C MET A 116 -18.39 -8.68 -6.25
N LEU A 117 -17.27 -7.99 -6.07
CA LEU A 117 -16.03 -8.59 -5.59
C LEU A 117 -15.85 -8.34 -4.09
N PRO A 118 -15.47 -9.37 -3.30
CA PRO A 118 -15.16 -9.17 -1.90
C PRO A 118 -13.89 -8.32 -1.76
N ALA A 119 -13.89 -7.40 -0.79
CA ALA A 119 -12.65 -6.76 -0.37
C ALA A 119 -11.72 -7.84 0.21
N LYS A 120 -10.56 -8.04 -0.41
CA LYS A 120 -9.52 -8.98 0.00
C LYS A 120 -8.23 -8.20 0.26
N VAL A 121 -7.44 -8.67 1.22
CA VAL A 121 -6.08 -8.17 1.48
C VAL A 121 -5.17 -8.49 0.29
N LEU A 122 -4.22 -7.60 0.00
CA LEU A 122 -3.17 -7.83 -0.99
C LEU A 122 -2.32 -9.05 -0.58
N ASP A 123 -2.16 -9.98 -1.51
CA ASP A 123 -1.41 -11.22 -1.31
C ASP A 123 -0.06 -11.21 -2.03
N SER A 124 0.74 -12.24 -1.79
CA SER A 124 2.07 -12.44 -2.39
C SER A 124 2.05 -12.42 -3.92
N SER A 125 0.92 -12.77 -4.56
CA SER A 125 0.80 -12.71 -6.01
C SER A 125 0.81 -11.26 -6.54
N ILE A 126 0.30 -10.32 -5.76
CA ILE A 126 0.35 -8.89 -6.08
C ILE A 126 1.76 -8.35 -5.85
N ALA A 127 2.44 -8.82 -4.80
CA ALA A 127 3.83 -8.47 -4.53
C ALA A 127 4.76 -8.91 -5.69
N ASP A 128 4.59 -10.15 -6.16
CA ASP A 128 5.32 -10.73 -7.29
C ASP A 128 5.15 -9.87 -8.56
N LYS A 129 3.90 -9.56 -8.92
CA LYS A 129 3.58 -8.70 -10.07
C LYS A 129 4.11 -7.27 -9.96
N LYS A 130 4.35 -6.79 -8.73
CA LYS A 130 4.93 -5.46 -8.45
C LYS A 130 6.45 -5.49 -8.32
N GLY A 131 7.10 -6.65 -8.50
CA GLY A 131 8.55 -6.78 -8.39
C GLY A 131 9.04 -6.62 -6.95
N ALA A 132 8.53 -7.45 -6.04
CA ALA A 132 8.75 -7.32 -4.61
C ALA A 132 10.22 -7.15 -4.21
N MET A 133 11.09 -8.03 -4.69
CA MET A 133 12.51 -7.97 -4.35
C MET A 133 13.21 -6.76 -4.95
N LEU A 134 12.73 -6.23 -6.09
CA LEU A 134 13.21 -4.96 -6.63
C LEU A 134 12.81 -3.77 -5.75
N SER A 135 11.60 -3.79 -5.17
CA SER A 135 11.13 -2.78 -4.20
C SER A 135 11.97 -2.83 -2.91
N ILE A 136 12.23 -4.03 -2.39
CA ILE A 136 13.06 -4.24 -1.19
C ILE A 136 14.50 -3.77 -1.45
N ALA A 137 15.12 -4.22 -2.56
CA ALA A 137 16.47 -3.79 -2.95
C ALA A 137 16.57 -2.29 -3.24
N GLY A 138 15.54 -1.69 -3.83
CA GLY A 138 15.47 -0.25 -4.08
C GLY A 138 15.45 0.58 -2.79
N SER A 139 14.82 0.05 -1.73
CA SER A 139 14.76 0.69 -0.40
C SER A 139 16.15 0.82 0.23
N SER A 140 17.05 -0.14 -0.02
CA SER A 140 18.43 -0.08 0.44
C SER A 140 19.29 0.93 -0.35
N LYS A 141 19.00 1.13 -1.64
CA LYS A 141 19.71 2.10 -2.48
C LYS A 141 19.31 3.56 -2.24
N SER A 142 18.07 3.85 -1.87
CA SER A 142 17.64 5.24 -1.65
C SER A 142 18.36 5.91 -0.47
N GLY A 143 18.77 5.13 0.54
CA GLY A 143 19.58 5.62 1.66
C GLY A 143 21.04 5.96 1.29
N GLN A 144 21.59 5.34 0.24
CA GLN A 144 22.97 5.55 -0.21
C GLN A 144 23.15 6.81 -1.09
N SER A 145 22.08 7.37 -1.67
CA SER A 145 22.18 8.50 -2.60
C SER A 145 22.29 9.89 -1.94
N SER A 146 22.21 9.99 -0.61
CA SER A 146 22.31 11.29 0.09
C SER A 146 23.72 11.65 0.59
N GLN A 147 24.75 10.89 0.24
CA GLN A 147 26.10 11.24 0.68
C GLN A 147 27.22 10.76 -0.27
N ALA A 148 27.39 11.44 -1.42
CA ALA A 148 28.67 11.50 -2.12
C ALA A 148 28.71 12.66 -3.12
N THR A 149 29.19 13.82 -2.65
CA THR A 149 29.88 14.79 -3.51
C THR A 149 31.33 14.83 -3.05
N SER A 150 32.27 14.66 -4.00
CA SER A 150 33.73 14.80 -3.85
C SER A 150 34.41 13.65 -3.08
N GLU A 151 35.48 12.98 -3.52
CA GLU A 151 36.45 13.21 -4.58
C GLU A 151 36.99 11.86 -5.11
N THR A 152 37.17 11.79 -6.42
CA THR A 152 37.94 10.75 -7.12
C THR A 152 39.43 10.95 -6.86
N LYS A 153 40.11 9.93 -6.34
CA LYS A 153 41.52 9.65 -6.67
C LYS A 153 41.75 8.15 -6.88
N GLU A 154 42.29 7.86 -8.04
CA GLU A 154 42.71 6.56 -8.54
C GLU A 154 43.89 5.96 -7.76
N GLY A 155 43.92 4.62 -7.74
CA GLY A 155 45.14 3.86 -8.01
C GLY A 155 45.70 3.04 -6.84
N ALA A 156 45.52 1.71 -6.89
CA ALA A 156 46.61 0.73 -7.00
C ALA A 156 46.11 -0.70 -6.76
N GLU A 157 46.49 -1.60 -7.66
CA GLU A 157 46.32 -3.06 -7.60
C GLU A 157 47.13 -3.69 -6.45
N SER A 158 46.62 -4.78 -5.87
CA SER A 158 47.47 -5.90 -5.43
C SER A 158 46.66 -7.20 -5.33
N GLN A 159 47.17 -8.22 -6.00
CA GLN A 159 46.79 -9.63 -5.91
C GLN A 159 47.25 -10.27 -4.58
N GLY A 160 46.63 -11.40 -4.20
CA GLY A 160 47.09 -12.31 -3.13
C GLY A 160 45.93 -13.12 -2.53
N THR A 161 45.49 -14.22 -3.17
CA THR A 161 45.81 -15.63 -2.84
C THR A 161 45.26 -16.18 -1.52
N GLY A 162 44.30 -17.12 -1.67
CA GLY A 162 43.99 -18.34 -0.90
C GLY A 162 44.25 -18.42 0.61
N ASP A 163 43.27 -18.92 1.37
CA ASP A 163 43.24 -20.34 1.79
C ASP A 163 41.91 -20.67 2.48
N ALA A 164 41.53 -21.94 2.39
CA ALA A 164 40.37 -22.57 2.98
C ALA A 164 40.55 -22.80 4.49
N SER A 165 39.45 -22.75 5.25
CA SER A 165 39.32 -23.51 6.50
C SER A 165 37.85 -23.73 6.87
N GLN A 166 37.61 -24.94 7.36
CA GLN A 166 36.36 -25.66 7.60
C GLN A 166 35.41 -25.05 8.67
N PRO A 167 34.13 -25.50 8.71
CA PRO A 167 33.05 -24.84 9.42
C PRO A 167 32.96 -25.27 10.90
N PRO A 168 32.40 -24.45 11.80
CA PRO A 168 31.92 -24.92 13.09
C PRO A 168 30.40 -25.13 13.07
N GLU A 169 30.05 -26.39 13.32
CA GLU A 169 29.05 -26.89 14.27
C GLU A 169 27.56 -26.48 14.12
N GLU A 170 26.83 -27.51 13.71
CA GLU A 170 25.40 -27.80 13.82
C GLU A 170 24.81 -27.35 15.18
N ASN A 171 23.95 -26.33 15.15
CA ASN A 171 23.12 -25.96 16.29
C ASN A 171 21.70 -26.52 16.10
N ASP A 172 21.26 -27.20 17.16
CA ASP A 172 20.02 -27.96 17.32
C ASP A 172 18.76 -27.11 17.05
N TYR A 173 18.04 -27.42 15.96
CA TYR A 173 16.74 -26.82 15.64
C TYR A 173 15.65 -27.53 16.45
N GLN A 174 15.22 -26.92 17.56
CA GLN A 174 14.04 -27.37 18.27
C GLN A 174 12.78 -26.72 17.67
N ALA A 175 12.06 -27.52 16.86
CA ALA A 175 10.68 -27.23 16.50
C ALA A 175 9.81 -27.25 17.77
N GLY A 176 9.52 -26.06 18.31
CA GLY A 176 8.74 -25.89 19.54
C GLY A 176 7.36 -25.33 19.24
N GLN A 177 6.34 -26.19 19.19
CA GLN A 177 4.96 -25.78 19.48
C GLN A 177 4.93 -25.23 20.91
N GLY A 178 4.64 -23.94 21.06
CA GLY A 178 4.26 -23.30 22.32
C GLY A 178 5.40 -23.10 23.33
N THR A 179 6.13 -22.00 23.19
CA THR A 179 6.69 -21.27 24.34
C THR A 179 6.64 -19.78 24.05
N ASP A 180 6.18 -18.97 25.00
CA ASP A 180 5.92 -17.53 24.88
C ASP A 180 6.95 -16.78 24.02
N ILE A 181 6.48 -16.15 22.95
CA ILE A 181 7.22 -15.11 22.24
C ILE A 181 7.07 -13.84 23.06
N THR A 182 8.17 -13.09 23.24
CA THR A 182 8.21 -11.87 24.03
C THR A 182 6.97 -10.98 23.81
N GLU A 183 6.16 -10.79 24.86
CA GLU A 183 5.09 -9.78 24.88
C GLU A 183 5.72 -8.41 24.57
N GLY A 184 5.26 -7.76 23.50
CA GLY A 184 5.83 -6.48 23.03
C GLY A 184 5.65 -6.23 21.53
N THR A 185 5.27 -7.24 20.76
CA THR A 185 4.82 -7.08 19.36
C THR A 185 3.36 -6.66 19.36
N GLU A 186 3.06 -5.55 20.04
CA GLU A 186 1.73 -4.96 20.03
C GLU A 186 1.41 -4.56 18.58
N THR A 187 0.41 -5.22 17.99
CA THR A 187 -0.29 -4.70 16.80
C THR A 187 -0.80 -3.31 17.16
N ALA A 188 -0.68 -2.33 16.25
CA ALA A 188 -1.25 -1.02 16.56
C ALA A 188 -2.72 -1.19 16.91
N THR A 189 -3.16 -0.54 17.99
CA THR A 189 -4.58 -0.47 18.34
C THR A 189 -5.26 0.42 17.31
N GLY A 190 -5.61 -0.15 16.16
CA GLY A 190 -6.35 0.50 15.09
C GLY A 190 -5.51 1.00 13.90
N TYR A 191 -6.21 1.68 12.99
CA TYR A 191 -5.67 2.10 11.69
C TYR A 191 -4.96 3.47 11.73
N GLU A 192 -5.12 4.29 12.76
CA GLU A 192 -4.45 5.60 12.81
C GLU A 192 -2.97 5.48 13.21
N ASN A 193 -2.06 5.87 12.30
CA ASN A 193 -0.63 5.99 12.59
C ASN A 193 -0.23 7.46 12.78
N GLN A 194 -0.54 8.01 13.94
CA GLN A 194 -0.20 9.38 14.34
C GLN A 194 0.54 9.38 15.67
N MET A 195 1.61 10.18 15.79
CA MET A 195 2.36 10.36 17.03
C MET A 195 2.98 11.75 17.10
N THR A 196 3.38 12.18 18.30
CA THR A 196 4.09 13.45 18.49
C THR A 196 5.55 13.34 18.03
N ASP A 197 6.21 14.48 17.79
CA ASP A 197 7.65 14.52 17.52
C ASP A 197 8.45 13.83 18.64
N GLU A 198 8.05 14.02 19.90
CA GLU A 198 8.74 13.42 21.06
C GLU A 198 8.62 11.89 21.08
N GLU A 199 7.42 11.35 20.81
CA GLU A 199 7.16 9.92 20.75
C GLU A 199 7.94 9.27 19.61
N TYR A 200 7.92 9.89 18.43
CA TYR A 200 8.67 9.43 17.27
C TYR A 200 10.17 9.38 17.58
N ASN A 201 10.72 10.48 18.10
CA ASN A 201 12.15 10.57 18.44
C ASN A 201 12.55 9.56 19.52
N LYS A 202 11.67 9.30 20.51
CA LYS A 202 11.90 8.27 21.52
C LYS A 202 11.97 6.87 20.90
N LYS A 203 11.05 6.53 19.98
CA LYS A 203 11.09 5.24 19.27
C LYS A 203 12.33 5.11 18.38
N MET A 204 12.71 6.17 17.67
CA MET A 204 13.92 6.15 16.84
C MET A 204 15.20 6.02 17.66
N LYS A 205 15.29 6.69 18.82
CA LYS A 205 16.41 6.49 19.75
C LYS A 205 16.45 5.04 20.28
N GLY A 206 15.29 4.46 20.59
CA GLY A 206 15.16 3.06 21.00
C GLY A 206 15.67 2.08 19.95
N LEU A 207 15.46 2.35 18.65
CA LEU A 207 16.02 1.56 17.56
C LEU A 207 17.55 1.53 17.60
N GLU A 208 18.19 2.64 17.96
CA GLU A 208 19.66 2.72 18.03
C GLU A 208 20.24 2.04 19.28
N THR A 209 19.58 2.19 20.44
CA THR A 209 20.16 1.79 21.73
C THR A 209 19.61 0.50 22.33
N GLY A 210 18.45 0.02 21.88
CA GLY A 210 17.76 -1.14 22.45
C GLY A 210 18.48 -2.47 22.18
N SER A 211 18.38 -3.44 23.09
CA SER A 211 18.95 -4.78 22.86
C SER A 211 18.22 -5.56 21.76
N THR A 212 16.89 -5.43 21.71
CA THR A 212 16.02 -6.06 20.72
C THR A 212 15.20 -5.00 20.00
N ILE A 213 15.15 -5.09 18.68
CA ILE A 213 14.33 -4.25 17.81
C ILE A 213 12.97 -4.93 17.66
N ILE A 214 11.93 -4.32 18.22
CA ILE A 214 10.57 -4.86 18.15
C ILE A 214 9.78 -4.04 17.13
N PHE A 215 9.41 -4.68 16.03
CA PHE A 215 8.53 -4.09 15.03
C PHE A 215 7.09 -4.06 15.53
N ASN A 216 6.47 -2.89 15.42
CA ASN A 216 5.04 -2.69 15.61
C ASN A 216 4.53 -1.83 14.44
N ASP A 217 3.23 -1.87 14.16
CA ASP A 217 2.68 -1.23 12.95
C ASP A 217 2.90 0.27 12.91
N SER A 218 2.87 0.92 14.08
CA SER A 218 2.99 2.37 14.16
C SER A 218 4.37 2.87 13.72
N ILE A 219 5.43 2.06 13.82
CA ILE A 219 6.80 2.51 13.48
C ILE A 219 7.50 1.63 12.46
N TYR A 220 6.83 0.57 11.98
CA TYR A 220 7.42 -0.45 11.12
C TYR A 220 8.14 0.17 9.92
N SER A 221 7.47 1.06 9.18
CA SER A 221 8.04 1.65 7.96
C SER A 221 9.31 2.45 8.26
N SER A 222 9.32 3.24 9.34
CA SER A 222 10.47 4.06 9.72
C SER A 222 11.66 3.22 10.21
N TYR A 223 11.38 2.15 10.94
CA TYR A 223 12.42 1.19 11.35
C TYR A 223 13.00 0.45 10.14
N TYR A 224 12.14 -0.06 9.27
CA TYR A 224 12.54 -0.72 8.05
C TYR A 224 13.38 0.19 7.15
N GLU A 225 12.97 1.44 6.94
CA GLU A 225 13.71 2.43 6.15
C GLU A 225 15.10 2.70 6.75
N SER A 226 15.17 2.89 8.07
CA SER A 226 16.42 3.15 8.78
C SER A 226 17.40 1.97 8.70
N ILE A 227 16.88 0.74 8.83
CA ILE A 227 17.69 -0.48 8.73
C ILE A 227 18.13 -0.70 7.28
N SER A 228 17.21 -0.60 6.32
CA SER A 228 17.51 -0.82 4.90
C SER A 228 18.55 0.17 4.37
N SER A 229 18.50 1.42 4.85
CA SER A 229 19.45 2.48 4.47
C SER A 229 20.84 2.33 5.09
N ASN A 230 20.97 1.60 6.20
CA ASN A 230 22.25 1.42 6.90
C ASN A 230 22.30 0.06 7.64
N ILE A 231 22.33 -1.02 6.87
CA ILE A 231 22.27 -2.40 7.38
C ILE A 231 23.44 -2.66 8.35
N ASP A 232 24.63 -2.15 8.04
CA ASP A 232 25.86 -2.34 8.82
C ASP A 232 25.72 -1.86 10.27
N LYS A 233 24.98 -0.78 10.51
CA LYS A 233 24.73 -0.26 11.88
C LYS A 233 23.89 -1.23 12.73
N PHE A 234 23.12 -2.11 12.10
CA PHE A 234 22.18 -3.00 12.77
C PHE A 234 22.59 -4.48 12.73
N GLN A 235 23.72 -4.82 12.11
CA GLN A 235 24.22 -6.19 12.09
C GLN A 235 24.37 -6.76 13.52
N GLY A 236 23.96 -8.01 13.70
CA GLY A 236 24.02 -8.70 15.00
C GLY A 236 22.91 -8.29 15.98
N ARG A 237 22.06 -7.31 15.66
CA ARG A 237 20.94 -6.90 16.52
C ARG A 237 19.82 -7.92 16.46
N LYS A 238 19.25 -8.25 17.63
CA LYS A 238 18.04 -9.06 17.71
C LYS A 238 16.85 -8.28 17.17
N VAL A 239 16.00 -8.95 16.40
CA VAL A 239 14.78 -8.38 15.84
C VAL A 239 13.60 -9.32 16.06
N SER A 240 12.43 -8.74 16.33
CA SER A 240 11.13 -9.42 16.34
C SER A 240 10.20 -8.68 15.40
N LEU A 241 9.67 -9.37 14.40
CA LEU A 241 8.76 -8.81 13.42
C LEU A 241 7.74 -9.83 12.96
N TYR A 242 6.69 -9.34 12.33
CA TYR A 242 5.61 -10.18 11.85
C TYR A 242 5.11 -9.70 10.49
N GLY A 243 4.65 -10.63 9.66
CA GLY A 243 4.33 -10.37 8.26
C GLY A 243 3.78 -11.61 7.57
N PHE A 244 3.32 -11.44 6.34
CA PHE A 244 2.95 -12.57 5.49
C PHE A 244 4.17 -13.08 4.73
N VAL A 245 4.15 -14.38 4.44
CA VAL A 245 5.21 -15.05 3.68
C VAL A 245 5.10 -14.73 2.20
N TYR A 246 6.17 -14.14 1.68
CA TYR A 246 6.42 -13.97 0.26
C TYR A 246 7.57 -14.88 -0.19
N LYS A 247 7.38 -15.55 -1.34
CA LYS A 247 8.37 -16.40 -2.00
C LYS A 247 8.31 -16.16 -3.50
N GLU A 248 9.45 -16.13 -4.15
CA GLU A 248 9.58 -16.06 -5.61
C GLU A 248 10.54 -17.13 -6.14
N GLU A 249 10.51 -17.34 -7.46
CA GLU A 249 11.45 -18.27 -8.10
C GLU A 249 12.88 -17.76 -7.94
N GLY A 250 13.81 -18.67 -7.59
CA GLY A 250 15.22 -18.35 -7.40
C GLY A 250 15.65 -18.21 -5.94
N PHE A 251 14.72 -18.24 -4.97
CA PHE A 251 15.08 -18.36 -3.56
C PHE A 251 15.62 -19.75 -3.23
N ALA A 252 16.56 -19.81 -2.29
CA ALA A 252 16.98 -21.08 -1.68
C ALA A 252 15.83 -21.68 -0.84
N GLU A 253 15.89 -23.00 -0.58
CA GLU A 253 14.82 -23.70 0.15
C GLU A 253 14.65 -23.19 1.59
N ASP A 254 15.72 -22.68 2.19
CA ASP A 254 15.74 -22.08 3.52
C ASP A 254 15.40 -20.58 3.50
N GLN A 255 15.00 -20.01 2.36
CA GLN A 255 14.72 -18.59 2.21
C GLN A 255 13.25 -18.26 1.90
N LEU A 256 12.76 -17.22 2.57
CA LEU A 256 11.51 -16.54 2.24
C LEU A 256 11.63 -15.06 2.66
N VAL A 257 10.66 -14.24 2.28
CA VAL A 257 10.56 -12.87 2.81
C VAL A 257 9.38 -12.81 3.77
N VAL A 258 9.62 -12.29 4.97
CA VAL A 258 8.54 -11.90 5.89
C VAL A 258 8.24 -10.42 5.65
N SER A 259 7.04 -10.14 5.17
CA SER A 259 6.73 -8.84 4.57
C SER A 259 5.35 -8.30 4.94
N ARG A 260 5.18 -7.01 4.71
CA ARG A 260 3.95 -6.25 4.90
C ARG A 260 3.79 -5.29 3.72
N PHE A 261 2.56 -4.97 3.34
CA PHE A 261 2.30 -3.91 2.37
C PHE A 261 2.29 -2.55 3.08
N LEU A 262 3.03 -1.59 2.53
CA LEU A 262 3.02 -0.18 2.90
C LEU A 262 2.12 0.58 1.94
N VAL A 263 1.10 1.27 2.47
CA VAL A 263 0.15 2.08 1.69
C VAL A 263 0.30 3.55 2.07
N THR A 264 0.64 4.39 1.09
CA THR A 264 0.85 5.83 1.34
C THR A 264 -0.44 6.63 1.18
N HIS A 265 -1.19 6.40 0.10
CA HIS A 265 -2.46 7.07 -0.18
C HIS A 265 -3.58 6.06 -0.45
N CYS A 266 -3.31 5.03 -1.26
CA CYS A 266 -4.28 4.00 -1.62
C CYS A 266 -3.63 2.68 -2.05
N VAL A 267 -4.42 1.61 -2.10
CA VAL A 267 -3.96 0.25 -2.47
C VAL A 267 -3.23 0.20 -3.83
N ALA A 268 -3.51 1.14 -4.74
CA ALA A 268 -2.81 1.22 -6.02
C ALA A 268 -1.31 1.57 -5.85
N ASP A 269 -0.99 2.41 -4.87
CA ASP A 269 0.40 2.79 -4.54
C ASP A 269 1.09 1.82 -3.58
N ALA A 270 0.41 0.75 -3.16
CA ALA A 270 0.96 -0.20 -2.21
C ALA A 270 2.32 -0.73 -2.69
N SER A 271 3.31 -0.64 -1.81
CA SER A 271 4.64 -1.22 -1.95
C SER A 271 4.83 -2.32 -0.91
N ILE A 272 5.73 -3.26 -1.18
CA ILE A 272 6.08 -4.31 -0.23
C ILE A 272 7.39 -3.94 0.46
N ILE A 273 7.38 -4.06 1.78
CA ILE A 273 8.54 -3.91 2.64
C ILE A 273 8.66 -5.14 3.54
N GLY A 274 9.90 -5.57 3.80
CA GLY A 274 10.13 -6.80 4.53
C GLY A 274 11.57 -7.25 4.46
N PHE A 275 11.87 -8.32 5.18
CA PHE A 275 13.22 -8.83 5.35
C PHE A 275 13.35 -10.18 4.66
N LEU A 276 14.43 -10.34 3.89
CA LEU A 276 14.85 -11.69 3.50
C LEU A 276 15.13 -12.46 4.79
N SER A 277 14.55 -13.63 4.94
CA SER A 277 14.57 -14.40 6.18
C SER A 277 15.05 -15.80 5.86
N GLU A 278 16.01 -16.29 6.63
CA GLU A 278 16.66 -17.58 6.37
C GLU A 278 16.56 -18.50 7.59
N PHE A 279 16.02 -19.71 7.38
CA PHE A 279 15.88 -20.78 8.37
C PHE A 279 15.42 -22.10 7.70
N PRO A 280 15.72 -23.29 8.27
CA PRO A 280 15.45 -24.57 7.62
C PRO A 280 13.99 -24.84 7.27
N ASP A 281 13.05 -24.36 8.08
CA ASP A 281 11.62 -24.61 7.89
C ASP A 281 10.99 -23.71 6.81
N ALA A 282 11.74 -22.77 6.23
CA ALA A 282 11.18 -21.79 5.30
C ALA A 282 10.45 -22.44 4.12
N ALA A 283 10.97 -23.53 3.55
CA ALA A 283 10.33 -24.28 2.46
C ALA A 283 8.92 -24.77 2.82
N ALA A 284 8.70 -25.19 4.07
CA ALA A 284 7.45 -25.80 4.53
C ALA A 284 6.30 -24.81 4.73
N ILE A 285 6.57 -23.50 4.75
CA ILE A 285 5.56 -22.48 5.00
C ILE A 285 4.96 -21.99 3.68
N ASP A 286 3.64 -22.10 3.53
CA ASP A 286 2.95 -21.65 2.32
C ASP A 286 3.00 -20.13 2.15
N LYS A 287 2.96 -19.66 0.90
CA LYS A 287 2.79 -18.23 0.60
C LYS A 287 1.52 -17.70 1.25
N ASP A 288 1.50 -16.42 1.58
CA ASP A 288 0.38 -15.71 2.23
C ASP A 288 0.13 -16.13 3.70
N THR A 289 0.88 -17.10 4.23
CA THR A 289 0.81 -17.44 5.66
C THR A 289 1.36 -16.29 6.49
N TRP A 290 0.61 -15.88 7.51
CA TRP A 290 1.07 -14.90 8.49
C TRP A 290 1.94 -15.59 9.53
N ILE A 291 3.16 -15.07 9.70
CA ILE A 291 4.11 -15.57 10.68
C ILE A 291 4.72 -14.42 11.48
N LYS A 292 5.09 -14.73 12.72
CA LYS A 292 5.93 -13.91 13.57
C LYS A 292 7.29 -14.58 13.69
N ILE A 293 8.35 -13.81 13.50
CA ILE A 293 9.74 -14.29 13.55
C ILE A 293 10.56 -13.50 14.58
N GLU A 294 11.49 -14.18 15.23
CA GLU A 294 12.57 -13.59 16.00
C GLU A 294 13.91 -14.11 15.47
N GLY A 295 14.88 -13.20 15.33
CA GLY A 295 16.17 -13.54 14.76
C GLY A 295 17.20 -12.44 14.93
N VAL A 296 18.25 -12.52 14.13
CA VAL A 296 19.36 -11.56 14.12
C VAL A 296 19.48 -10.94 12.73
N ILE A 297 19.66 -9.62 12.69
CA ILE A 297 19.87 -8.88 11.44
C ILE A 297 21.28 -9.14 10.90
N GLU A 298 21.34 -9.48 9.63
CA GLU A 298 22.56 -9.64 8.82
C GLU A 298 22.40 -8.94 7.47
N THR A 299 23.48 -8.91 6.69
CA THR A 299 23.47 -8.38 5.33
C THR A 299 23.28 -9.52 4.33
N GLY A 300 22.14 -9.53 3.66
CA GLY A 300 21.90 -10.37 2.48
C GLY A 300 22.23 -9.64 1.19
N SER A 301 22.03 -10.32 0.05
CA SER A 301 22.20 -9.73 -1.27
C SER A 301 21.10 -10.19 -2.21
N TYR A 302 20.61 -9.29 -3.04
CA TYR A 302 19.73 -9.59 -4.17
C TYR A 302 20.21 -8.82 -5.39
N MET A 303 20.58 -9.54 -6.46
CA MET A 303 21.17 -8.95 -7.68
C MET A 303 22.32 -7.98 -7.36
N ASP A 304 23.28 -8.43 -6.55
CA ASP A 304 24.45 -7.66 -6.07
C ASP A 304 24.09 -6.39 -5.28
N THR A 305 22.83 -6.23 -4.89
CA THR A 305 22.36 -5.14 -4.03
C THR A 305 22.24 -5.65 -2.60
N PRO A 306 22.93 -5.03 -1.62
CA PRO A 306 22.80 -5.41 -0.23
C PRO A 306 21.37 -5.15 0.25
N ILE A 307 20.77 -6.12 0.92
CA ILE A 307 19.42 -6.05 1.50
C ILE A 307 19.44 -6.57 2.93
N PRO A 308 18.54 -6.08 3.81
CA PRO A 308 18.51 -6.58 5.17
C PRO A 308 18.00 -8.02 5.20
N LEU A 309 18.78 -8.90 5.85
CA LEU A 309 18.47 -10.30 6.06
C LEU A 309 18.25 -10.57 7.55
N VAL A 310 17.37 -11.52 7.89
CA VAL A 310 17.18 -12.01 9.26
C VAL A 310 17.49 -13.50 9.31
N LYS A 311 18.52 -13.88 10.08
CA LYS A 311 18.73 -15.29 10.47
C LYS A 311 17.72 -15.62 11.56
N VAL A 312 16.70 -16.41 11.22
CA VAL A 312 15.56 -16.66 12.11
C VAL A 312 15.94 -17.75 13.12
N SER A 313 15.76 -17.43 14.40
CA SER A 313 15.98 -18.34 15.53
C SER A 313 14.68 -18.93 16.09
N LYS A 314 13.56 -18.22 15.92
CA LYS A 314 12.24 -18.64 16.40
C LYS A 314 11.18 -18.10 15.47
N TRP A 315 10.15 -18.90 15.20
CA TRP A 315 9.02 -18.48 14.40
C TRP A 315 7.72 -19.16 14.88
N GLU A 316 6.59 -18.52 14.62
CA GLU A 316 5.26 -19.09 14.83
C GLU A 316 4.27 -18.62 13.75
N ILE A 317 3.29 -19.47 13.44
CA ILE A 317 2.15 -19.07 12.61
C ILE A 317 1.20 -18.22 13.44
N THR A 318 0.73 -17.12 12.87
CA THR A 318 -0.25 -16.23 13.48
C THR A 318 -1.47 -16.09 12.57
N GLU A 319 -2.55 -15.55 13.13
CA GLU A 319 -3.69 -15.13 12.31
C GLU A 319 -3.36 -13.86 11.51
N GLU A 320 -4.09 -13.64 10.42
CA GLU A 320 -4.07 -12.36 9.70
C GLU A 320 -4.53 -11.25 10.64
N PRO A 321 -3.75 -10.17 10.81
CA PRO A 321 -4.10 -9.09 11.71
C PRO A 321 -5.26 -8.27 11.14
N GLU A 322 -6.07 -7.69 12.03
CA GLU A 322 -7.17 -6.79 11.65
C GLU A 322 -6.70 -5.60 10.78
N VAL A 323 -5.45 -5.17 11.01
CA VAL A 323 -4.76 -4.14 10.23
C VAL A 323 -3.64 -4.81 9.43
N PRO A 324 -3.92 -5.28 8.19
CA PRO A 324 -2.95 -6.02 7.38
C PRO A 324 -1.92 -5.12 6.70
N TYR A 325 -2.22 -3.82 6.56
CA TYR A 325 -1.34 -2.85 5.90
C TYR A 325 -0.67 -1.93 6.90
N LEU A 326 0.52 -1.50 6.53
CA LEU A 326 1.26 -0.45 7.22
C LEU A 326 0.96 0.89 6.57
N TYR A 327 0.93 1.94 7.38
CA TYR A 327 0.78 3.32 6.92
C TYR A 327 1.95 4.15 7.46
N PRO A 328 2.48 5.12 6.67
CA PRO A 328 3.53 6.01 7.16
C PRO A 328 3.08 6.80 8.39
N VAL A 329 4.03 7.05 9.30
CA VAL A 329 3.79 7.88 10.48
C VAL A 329 3.42 9.30 10.06
N THR A 330 2.30 9.80 10.59
CA THR A 330 1.97 11.22 10.52
C THR A 330 2.37 11.90 11.83
N ILE A 331 3.39 12.75 11.78
CA ILE A 331 3.87 13.46 12.96
C ILE A 331 2.99 14.69 13.21
N LYS A 332 2.35 14.74 14.39
CA LYS A 332 1.63 15.94 14.85
C LYS A 332 2.64 16.93 15.42
N ARG A 333 2.78 18.06 14.75
CA ARG A 333 3.52 19.21 15.28
C ARG A 333 2.53 20.05 16.08
N GLU A 334 2.82 20.21 17.37
CA GLU A 334 2.06 21.09 18.28
C GLU A 334 2.34 22.58 18.01
#